data_AF-A0A176RVR5-F1
#
_entry.id   AF-A0A176RVR5-F1
#
_cell.length_a   1.000
_cell.length_b   1.000
_cell.length_c   1.000
_cell.angle_alpha   90.00
_cell.angle_beta   90.00
_cell.angle_gamma   90.00
#
_symmetry.space_group_name_H-M   'P 1'
#
loop_
_entity.id
_entity.type
_entity.pdbx_description
1 polymer ?
#
loop_
_entity_poly.entity_id
_entity_poly.type
_entity_poly.pdbx_seq_one_letter_code
_entity_poly.pdbx_strand_id
1 'polypeptide(L)'
;MIAHQIHYHLNQGKDLYAAFSASLQMIEGTYAIALISPLMPGHVLAARRGSPLVIGLGVGEYFIASDVAALISVTQRVIFLEDGDIVDLQHDQFSLSDLSGHPVTRPEHLSQLQADAIERGEYR
;
A
#
# COMPACT_ATOMS: atom_id res chain seq x y z
N MET A 1 -17.31 8.01 -2.16
CA MET A 1 -17.30 8.32 -0.71
C MET A 1 -15.91 8.71 -0.23
N ILE A 2 -14.86 7.87 -0.31
CA ILE A 2 -13.53 8.24 0.21
C ILE A 2 -12.85 9.41 -0.53
N ALA A 3 -12.85 9.43 -1.86
CA ALA A 3 -12.25 10.53 -2.63
C ALA A 3 -12.89 11.89 -2.29
N HIS A 4 -14.21 11.90 -2.05
CA HIS A 4 -14.92 13.10 -1.64
C HIS A 4 -14.55 13.51 -0.21
N GLN A 5 -14.35 12.55 0.70
CA GLN A 5 -13.90 12.82 2.06
C GLN A 5 -12.48 13.41 2.11
N ILE A 6 -11.58 12.87 1.29
CA ILE A 6 -10.22 13.41 1.13
C ILE A 6 -10.31 14.84 0.60
N HIS A 7 -11.12 15.07 -0.44
CA HIS A 7 -11.32 16.41 -0.99
C HIS A 7 -11.92 17.39 0.03
N TYR A 8 -12.87 16.94 0.86
CA TYR A 8 -13.40 17.74 1.96
C TYR A 8 -12.29 18.20 2.91
N HIS A 9 -11.39 17.29 3.33
CA HIS A 9 -10.27 17.65 4.21
C HIS A 9 -9.22 18.54 3.55
N LEU A 10 -8.96 18.36 2.25
CA LEU A 10 -8.11 19.26 1.47
C LEU A 10 -8.69 20.69 1.48
N ASN A 11 -10.00 20.83 1.31
CA ASN A 11 -10.67 22.14 1.37
C ASN A 11 -10.65 22.77 2.78
N GLN A 12 -10.39 21.98 3.83
CA GLN A 12 -10.15 22.48 5.19
C GLN A 12 -8.67 22.87 5.44
N GLY A 13 -7.84 22.87 4.40
CA GLY A 13 -6.44 23.31 4.47
C GLY A 13 -5.46 22.21 4.91
N LYS A 14 -5.88 20.95 4.99
CA LYS A 14 -4.96 19.82 5.22
C LYS A 14 -4.15 19.54 3.96
N ASP A 15 -2.90 19.11 4.12
CA ASP A 15 -2.16 18.49 3.01
C ASP A 15 -2.77 17.13 2.62
N LEU A 16 -2.31 16.56 1.51
CA LEU A 16 -2.86 15.31 0.97
C LEU A 16 -2.72 14.13 1.94
N TYR A 17 -1.58 14.04 2.63
CA TYR A 17 -1.33 12.97 3.59
C TYR A 17 -2.27 13.07 4.79
N ALA A 18 -2.35 14.25 5.40
CA ALA A 18 -3.23 14.52 6.53
C ALA A 18 -4.71 14.41 6.14
N ALA A 19 -5.09 14.78 4.92
CA ALA A 19 -6.43 14.58 4.38
C ALA A 19 -6.77 13.10 4.18
N PHE A 20 -5.82 12.31 3.68
CA PHE A 20 -5.96 10.87 3.53
C PHE A 20 -6.09 10.18 4.89
N SER A 21 -5.14 10.42 5.80
CA SER A 21 -5.15 9.87 7.16
C SER A 21 -6.44 10.21 7.92
N ALA A 22 -6.89 11.47 7.89
CA ALA A 22 -8.14 11.88 8.51
C ALA A 22 -9.37 11.19 7.90
N SER A 23 -9.35 10.95 6.58
CA SER A 23 -10.43 10.21 5.92
C SER A 23 -10.47 8.76 6.37
N LEU A 24 -9.31 8.10 6.50
CA LEU A 24 -9.20 6.71 6.94
C LEU A 24 -9.69 6.50 8.38
N GLN A 25 -9.46 7.47 9.27
CA GLN A 25 -9.92 7.42 10.66
C GLN A 25 -11.45 7.39 10.79
N MET A 26 -12.19 7.83 9.77
CA MET A 26 -13.65 7.83 9.75
C MET A 26 -14.25 6.62 9.03
N ILE A 27 -13.42 5.76 8.41
CA ILE A 27 -13.90 4.59 7.69
C ILE A 27 -14.04 3.42 8.65
N GLU A 28 -15.27 2.93 8.77
CA GLU A 28 -15.58 1.67 9.43
C GLU A 28 -15.60 0.53 8.40
N GLY A 29 -15.09 -0.64 8.80
CA GLY A 29 -15.00 -1.83 7.95
C GLY A 29 -13.60 -2.11 7.42
N THR A 30 -13.53 -2.93 6.37
CA THR A 30 -12.29 -3.38 5.74
C THR A 30 -11.99 -2.58 4.46
N TYR A 31 -10.71 -2.32 4.22
CA TYR A 31 -10.24 -1.62 3.04
C TYR A 31 -8.79 -1.95 2.70
N ALA A 32 -8.46 -1.86 1.42
CA ALA A 32 -7.11 -1.75 0.88
C ALA A 32 -7.17 -0.66 -0.19
N ILE A 33 -6.52 0.48 0.05
CA ILE A 33 -6.72 1.70 -0.73
C ILE A 33 -5.37 2.20 -1.22
N ALA A 34 -5.30 2.58 -2.49
CA ALA A 34 -4.21 3.37 -3.05
C ALA A 34 -4.76 4.71 -3.55
N LEU A 35 -4.08 5.79 -3.23
CA LEU A 35 -4.41 7.16 -3.58
C LEU A 35 -3.25 7.76 -4.37
N ILE A 36 -3.58 8.27 -5.54
CA ILE A 36 -2.67 9.02 -6.41
C ILE A 36 -3.33 10.37 -6.66
N SER A 37 -2.55 11.44 -6.64
CA SER A 37 -3.07 12.79 -6.79
C SER A 37 -2.07 13.69 -7.53
N PRO A 38 -2.53 14.58 -8.42
CA PRO A 38 -1.66 15.60 -9.03
C PRO A 38 -1.12 16.61 -8.01
N LEU A 39 -1.68 16.67 -6.79
CA LEU A 39 -1.17 17.52 -5.71
C LEU A 39 0.16 17.01 -5.13
N MET A 40 0.48 15.73 -5.34
CA MET A 40 1.69 15.08 -4.84
C MET A 40 2.22 14.13 -5.94
N PRO A 41 2.73 14.68 -7.06
CA PRO A 41 3.14 13.88 -8.20
C PRO A 41 4.32 12.97 -7.84
N GLY A 42 4.29 11.71 -8.29
CA GLY A 42 5.32 10.73 -7.96
C GLY A 42 5.12 10.02 -6.62
N HIS A 43 4.05 10.34 -5.89
CA HIS A 43 3.69 9.65 -4.66
C HIS A 43 2.50 8.70 -4.86
N VAL A 44 2.55 7.57 -4.16
CA VAL A 44 1.39 6.70 -3.96
C VAL A 44 1.18 6.53 -2.47
N LEU A 45 0.10 7.10 -1.96
CA LEU A 45 -0.34 6.83 -0.60
C LEU A 45 -1.17 5.56 -0.60
N ALA A 46 -0.89 4.61 0.29
CA ALA A 46 -1.72 3.41 0.41
C ALA A 46 -2.02 3.11 1.87
N ALA A 47 -3.16 2.47 2.14
CA ALA A 47 -3.53 2.08 3.48
C ALA A 47 -4.31 0.78 3.51
N ARG A 48 -4.16 0.06 4.62
CA ARG A 48 -4.75 -1.26 4.83
C ARG A 48 -5.56 -1.33 6.13
N ARG A 49 -6.69 -2.02 6.06
CA ARG A 49 -7.42 -2.54 7.23
C ARG A 49 -8.23 -3.77 6.82
N GLY A 50 -7.89 -4.95 7.31
CA GLY A 50 -8.60 -6.22 7.11
C GLY A 50 -8.48 -6.84 5.70
N SER A 51 -8.31 -6.05 4.64
CA SER A 51 -8.03 -6.54 3.28
C SER A 51 -6.52 -6.62 3.02
N PRO A 52 -6.01 -7.65 2.32
CA PRO A 52 -4.59 -7.79 2.08
C PRO A 52 -4.04 -6.67 1.19
N LEU A 53 -2.87 -6.16 1.56
CA LEU A 53 -2.10 -5.18 0.81
C LEU A 53 -0.61 -5.42 1.10
N VAL A 54 0.20 -5.46 0.05
CA VAL A 54 1.62 -5.80 0.10
C VAL A 54 2.43 -4.81 -0.73
N ILE A 55 3.61 -4.45 -0.22
CA ILE A 55 4.61 -3.67 -0.96
C ILE A 55 5.57 -4.64 -1.63
N GLY A 56 5.82 -4.49 -2.93
CA GLY A 56 6.89 -5.18 -3.64
C GLY A 56 8.14 -4.31 -3.75
N LEU A 57 9.31 -4.87 -3.48
CA LEU A 57 10.60 -4.18 -3.52
C LEU A 57 11.37 -4.56 -4.80
N GLY A 58 11.25 -3.74 -5.84
CA GLY A 58 11.99 -3.89 -7.10
C GLY A 58 13.41 -3.35 -7.03
N VAL A 59 14.08 -3.23 -8.18
CA VAL A 59 15.39 -2.59 -8.30
C VAL A 59 15.18 -1.12 -8.65
N GLY A 60 15.24 -0.23 -7.65
CA GLY A 60 15.01 1.20 -7.85
C GLY A 60 13.53 1.59 -8.06
N GLU A 61 12.61 0.72 -7.66
CA GLU A 61 11.17 0.95 -7.75
C GLU A 61 10.41 0.18 -6.66
N TYR A 62 9.22 0.67 -6.34
CA TYR A 62 8.31 0.06 -5.37
C TYR A 62 6.95 -0.19 -6.02
N PHE A 63 6.34 -1.30 -5.63
CA PHE A 63 5.02 -1.72 -6.11
C PHE A 63 4.04 -1.85 -4.93
N ILE A 64 2.75 -1.67 -5.18
CA ILE A 64 1.67 -2.00 -4.25
C ILE A 64 0.72 -2.97 -4.97
N ALA A 65 0.35 -4.05 -4.30
CA ALA A 65 -0.61 -5.02 -4.81
C ALA A 65 -1.46 -5.61 -3.67
N SER A 66 -2.63 -6.17 -4.00
CA SER A 66 -3.46 -6.92 -3.05
C SER A 66 -2.95 -8.33 -2.77
N ASP A 67 -2.09 -8.86 -3.64
CA ASP A 67 -1.54 -10.21 -3.58
C ASP A 67 -0.11 -10.21 -4.10
N VAL A 68 0.74 -11.05 -3.49
CA VAL A 68 2.11 -11.29 -3.91
C VAL A 68 2.17 -11.92 -5.31
N ALA A 69 1.16 -12.69 -5.71
CA ALA A 69 1.10 -13.30 -7.05
C ALA A 69 1.21 -12.26 -8.19
N ALA A 70 0.68 -11.06 -7.98
CA ALA A 70 0.75 -9.97 -8.94
C ALA A 70 2.16 -9.35 -9.05
N LEU A 71 3.04 -9.63 -8.09
CA LEU A 71 4.38 -9.07 -8.00
C LEU A 71 5.48 -10.05 -8.45
N ILE A 72 5.17 -11.34 -8.62
CA ILE A 72 6.17 -12.41 -8.91
C ILE A 72 7.01 -12.10 -10.16
N SER A 73 6.42 -11.44 -11.16
CA SER A 73 7.11 -11.09 -12.41
C SER A 73 8.13 -9.96 -12.27
N VAL A 74 8.03 -9.16 -11.20
CA VAL A 74 8.87 -7.96 -10.99
C VAL A 74 9.75 -8.05 -9.75
N THR A 75 9.31 -8.76 -8.70
CA THR A 75 10.11 -8.97 -7.47
C THR A 75 9.58 -10.13 -6.61
N GLN A 76 10.48 -10.77 -5.86
CA GLN A 76 10.13 -11.72 -4.80
C GLN A 76 10.16 -11.08 -3.40
N ARG A 77 10.77 -9.90 -3.27
CA ARG A 77 10.96 -9.22 -1.99
C ARG A 77 9.70 -8.41 -1.69
N VAL A 78 9.06 -8.70 -0.58
CA VAL A 78 7.78 -8.12 -0.22
C VAL A 78 7.74 -7.67 1.23
N ILE A 79 6.95 -6.65 1.52
CA ILE A 79 6.63 -6.20 2.87
C ILE A 79 5.12 -6.28 3.06
N PHE A 80 4.69 -7.08 4.03
CA PHE A 80 3.27 -7.17 4.38
C PHE A 80 2.87 -6.00 5.27
N LEU A 81 1.84 -5.27 4.86
CA LEU A 81 1.25 -4.22 5.69
C LEU A 81 0.39 -4.85 6.79
N GLU A 82 0.34 -4.20 7.93
CA GLU A 82 -0.58 -4.50 9.02
C GLU A 82 -1.82 -3.61 8.96
N ASP A 83 -2.83 -3.94 9.75
CA ASP A 83 -4.04 -3.14 9.84
C ASP A 83 -3.75 -1.78 10.50
N GLY A 84 -4.15 -0.71 9.81
CA GLY A 84 -3.88 0.67 10.22
C GLY A 84 -2.57 1.23 9.67
N ASP A 85 -1.79 0.47 8.91
CA ASP A 85 -0.62 0.99 8.23
C ASP A 85 -1.06 1.95 7.10
N ILE A 86 -0.37 3.10 7.05
CA ILE A 86 -0.34 4.01 5.92
C ILE A 86 1.08 3.97 5.35
N VAL A 87 1.20 3.77 4.05
CA VAL A 87 2.46 3.91 3.32
C VAL A 87 2.43 5.17 2.46
N ASP A 88 3.56 5.87 2.38
CA ASP A 88 3.87 6.81 1.31
C ASP A 88 5.00 6.23 0.47
N LEU A 89 4.68 5.80 -0.75
CA LEU A 89 5.67 5.35 -1.72
C LEU A 89 6.11 6.52 -2.61
N GLN A 90 7.42 6.64 -2.77
CA GLN A 90 8.07 7.50 -3.75
C GLN A 90 8.93 6.64 -4.69
N HIS A 91 9.58 7.26 -5.67
CA HIS A 91 10.38 6.52 -6.64
C HIS A 91 11.56 5.76 -5.99
N ASP A 92 12.22 6.38 -5.02
CA ASP A 92 13.49 5.95 -4.43
C ASP A 92 13.40 5.57 -2.94
N GLN A 93 12.28 5.90 -2.29
CA GLN A 93 12.05 5.59 -0.88
C GLN A 93 10.58 5.29 -0.60
N PHE A 94 10.34 4.70 0.57
CA PHE A 94 9.01 4.64 1.16
C PHE A 94 9.07 4.91 2.65
N SER A 95 7.94 5.31 3.20
CA SER A 95 7.75 5.44 4.65
C SER A 95 6.46 4.76 5.08
N LEU A 96 6.45 4.23 6.31
CA LEU A 96 5.28 3.62 6.92
C LEU A 96 4.96 4.35 8.22
N SER A 97 3.68 4.59 8.46
CA SER A 97 3.18 5.02 9.76
C SER A 97 1.90 4.29 10.14
N ASP A 98 1.56 4.32 11.43
CA ASP A 98 0.21 3.98 11.88
C ASP A 98 -0.79 5.12 11.57
N LEU A 99 -2.08 4.89 11.83
CA LEU A 99 -3.15 5.91 11.70
C LEU A 99 -2.97 7.13 12.61
N SER A 100 -2.11 7.05 13.64
CA SER A 100 -1.78 8.17 14.53
C SER A 100 -0.60 9.00 14.01
N GLY A 101 0.05 8.55 12.93
CA GLY A 101 1.21 9.21 12.33
C GLY A 101 2.55 8.79 12.95
N HIS A 102 2.59 7.76 13.81
CA HIS A 102 3.85 7.24 14.34
C HIS A 102 4.54 6.38 13.29
N PRO A 103 5.83 6.61 13.00
CA PRO A 103 6.58 5.76 12.10
C PRO A 103 6.57 4.30 12.57
N VAL A 104 6.34 3.38 11.65
CA VAL A 104 6.41 1.93 11.91
C VAL A 104 7.40 1.27 10.96
N THR A 105 7.90 0.11 11.35
CA THR A 105 8.76 -0.71 10.49
C THR A 105 8.13 -2.09 10.34
N ARG A 106 8.23 -2.64 9.13
CA ARG A 106 7.75 -3.98 8.79
C ARG A 106 8.92 -4.77 8.20
N PRO A 107 9.05 -6.05 8.56
CA PRO A 107 10.12 -6.89 8.01
C PRO A 107 9.92 -7.13 6.51
N GLU A 108 11.03 -7.20 5.80
CA GLU A 108 11.07 -7.72 4.44
C GLU A 108 10.98 -9.24 4.45
N HIS A 109 10.23 -9.79 3.51
CA HIS A 109 10.09 -11.22 3.29
C HIS A 109 10.45 -11.59 1.85
N LEU A 110 11.10 -12.73 1.68
CA LEU A 110 11.25 -13.37 0.38
C LEU A 110 10.06 -14.30 0.15
N SER A 111 9.26 -13.98 -0.86
CA SER A 111 8.15 -14.81 -1.29
C SER A 111 8.63 -16.10 -1.95
N GLN A 112 8.14 -17.24 -1.47
CA GLN A 112 8.45 -18.57 -2.00
C GLN A 112 7.56 -18.96 -3.18
N LEU A 113 6.60 -18.13 -3.59
CA LEU A 113 5.61 -18.43 -4.64
C LEU A 113 6.21 -18.76 -6.02
N GLN A 114 7.51 -18.54 -6.24
CA GLN A 114 8.20 -19.02 -7.43
C GLN A 114 8.26 -20.55 -7.56
N ALA A 115 8.24 -21.31 -6.46
CA ALA A 115 8.34 -22.77 -6.51
C ALA A 115 7.00 -23.44 -6.92
N ASP A 116 5.87 -22.96 -6.38
CA ASP A 116 4.58 -23.63 -6.54
C ASP A 116 3.83 -23.24 -7.83
N ALA A 117 4.16 -22.11 -8.44
CA ALA A 117 3.46 -21.63 -9.64
C ALA A 117 3.85 -22.36 -10.94
N ILE A 118 4.90 -23.21 -10.91
CA ILE A 118 5.37 -23.99 -12.07
C ILE A 118 4.73 -25.40 -12.09
N GLU A 119 4.09 -25.87 -11.01
CA GLU A 119 3.46 -27.20 -10.93
C GLU A 119 1.95 -27.22 -11.25
N ARG A 120 1.49 -26.50 -12.29
CA ARG A 120 0.19 -26.80 -12.91
C ARG A 120 0.31 -26.97 -14.40
N GLY A 121 0.75 -28.17 -14.79
CA GLY A 121 0.93 -28.54 -16.19
C GLY A 121 0.96 -30.04 -16.53
N GLU A 122 0.45 -30.96 -15.70
CA GLU A 122 0.00 -32.29 -16.17
C GLU A 122 -1.33 -32.66 -15.49
N TYR A 123 -2.44 -32.16 -16.05
CA TYR A 123 -3.75 -32.80 -15.88
C TYR A 123 -3.94 -33.77 -17.06
N ARG A 124 -4.03 -35.07 -16.76
CA ARG A 124 -4.56 -36.10 -17.69
C ARG A 124 -6.07 -36.07 -17.71
#